data_AF-A0A354T3Y5-F1
#
_entry.id   AF-A0A354T3Y5-F1
#
_cell.length_a   1.000
_cell.length_b   1.000
_cell.length_c   1.000
_cell.angle_alpha   90.00
_cell.angle_beta   90.00
_cell.angle_gamma   90.00
#
_symmetry.space_group_name_H-M   'P 1'
#
loop_
_entity.id
_entity.type
_entity.pdbx_description
1 polymer ?
#
loop_
_entity_poly.entity_id
_entity_poly.type
_entity_poly.pdbx_seq_one_letter_code
_entity_poly.pdbx_strand_id
1 'polypeptide(L)'
;MLIAVISMLLLLGGAVFVWHRWSLTQALTAQIAEALFKKGIRVFETTLPERIGHFAGEPDLWLKKRALEGMTHVPCMLVASPDKVANSHLLTYWEDVFACTISEALWKRVSKTFPAFKKLHFKCYDVMHAIDATAGLYDIYARWGERPPVLQLREEDKTHGREMLRQWGMAEGDWFVCVHNRERGYSPTDDHYHEYRNSPLETIIPAIRAIVAAGGWVVRMGDPSMTRLPEMERVIDYAHSPHRSARLDIILCATAKFFLGNTSGLFGVSTIFGVPVASANFAPISALQFTCRDLSMPKLLYSERENRLLTFPEAFASPAANFRFTEQYQEQQLRILDNTAEDIVGLVREMLDRVLGGCDYSAEDEALQSAFRALFQPGHYAYGSAARTSREFLRKHLALFTAP
;
A
#
# COMPACT_ATOMS: atom_id res chain seq x y z
N MET A 1 -5.27 -7.71 -31.34
CA MET A 1 -4.24 -7.51 -32.40
C MET A 1 -2.83 -7.92 -31.95
N LEU A 2 -2.25 -7.37 -30.87
CA LEU A 2 -0.89 -7.75 -30.45
C LEU A 2 -0.77 -9.20 -29.96
N ILE A 3 -1.76 -9.75 -29.23
CA ILE A 3 -1.78 -11.19 -28.91
C ILE A 3 -1.82 -12.04 -30.18
N ALA A 4 -2.61 -11.67 -31.18
CA ALA A 4 -2.66 -12.37 -32.47
C ALA A 4 -1.32 -12.27 -33.23
N VAL A 5 -0.67 -11.11 -33.22
CA VAL A 5 0.67 -10.90 -33.79
C VAL A 5 1.72 -11.71 -33.05
N ILE A 6 1.68 -11.75 -31.71
CA ILE A 6 2.55 -12.56 -30.85
C ILE A 6 2.36 -14.05 -31.15
N SER A 7 1.11 -14.53 -31.19
CA SER A 7 0.79 -15.92 -31.50
C SER A 7 1.24 -16.30 -32.92
N MET A 8 1.06 -15.42 -33.90
CA MET A 8 1.54 -15.64 -35.27
C MET A 8 3.07 -15.68 -35.35
N LEU A 9 3.77 -14.78 -34.65
CA LEU A 9 5.23 -14.74 -34.58
C LEU A 9 5.84 -15.95 -33.86
N LEU A 10 5.17 -16.45 -32.80
CA LEU A 10 5.59 -17.66 -32.08
C LEU A 10 5.43 -18.93 -32.92
N LEU A 11 4.39 -19.02 -33.75
CA LEU A 11 4.21 -20.10 -34.73
C LEU A 11 5.32 -20.07 -35.80
N LEU A 12 5.73 -18.87 -36.24
CA LEU A 12 6.81 -18.68 -37.21
C LEU A 12 8.21 -19.01 -36.65
N GLY A 13 8.43 -18.84 -35.34
CA GLY A 13 9.71 -19.11 -34.68
C GLY A 13 9.97 -20.58 -34.30
N GLY A 14 8.96 -21.45 -34.37
CA GLY A 14 9.08 -22.88 -34.02
C GLY A 14 9.64 -23.77 -35.14
N ALA A 15 9.71 -23.26 -36.37
CA ALA A 15 10.27 -23.97 -37.52
C ALA A 15 11.74 -23.57 -37.71
N VAL A 16 12.63 -24.56 -37.72
CA VAL A 16 14.08 -24.42 -38.01
C VAL A 16 14.25 -23.62 -39.31
N PHE A 17 14.73 -22.37 -39.24
CA PHE A 17 14.87 -21.52 -40.43
C PHE A 17 16.14 -20.66 -40.49
N VAL A 18 16.77 -20.78 -41.66
CA VAL A 18 17.79 -19.97 -42.32
C VAL A 18 18.00 -18.55 -41.75
N TRP A 19 19.24 -18.23 -41.40
CA TRP A 19 19.71 -16.96 -40.81
C TRP A 19 19.12 -15.68 -41.43
N HIS A 20 18.91 -15.64 -42.75
CA HIS A 20 18.34 -14.47 -43.45
C HIS A 20 16.86 -14.22 -43.15
N ARG A 21 16.06 -15.26 -42.89
CA ARG A 21 14.66 -15.08 -42.46
C ARG A 21 14.58 -14.59 -41.01
N TRP A 22 15.54 -14.99 -40.18
CA TRP A 22 15.62 -14.54 -38.79
C TRP A 22 15.93 -13.04 -38.69
N SER A 23 16.88 -12.53 -39.48
CA SER A 23 17.21 -11.09 -39.49
C SER A 23 16.05 -10.22 -39.98
N LEU A 24 15.33 -10.66 -41.03
CA LEU A 24 14.11 -9.98 -41.50
C LEU A 24 12.99 -9.99 -40.45
N THR A 25 12.81 -11.09 -39.74
CA THR A 25 11.81 -11.20 -38.66
C THR A 25 12.16 -10.27 -37.49
N GLN A 26 13.45 -10.15 -37.12
CA GLN A 26 13.88 -9.21 -36.09
C GLN A 26 13.69 -7.75 -36.53
N ALA A 27 13.99 -7.41 -37.79
CA ALA A 27 13.75 -6.07 -38.33
C ALA A 27 12.26 -5.71 -38.34
N LEU A 28 11.39 -6.63 -38.77
CA LEU A 28 9.94 -6.43 -38.75
C LEU A 28 9.40 -6.25 -37.33
N THR A 29 9.84 -7.09 -36.39
CA THR A 29 9.39 -6.98 -34.98
C THR A 29 9.87 -5.70 -34.31
N ALA A 30 11.04 -5.17 -34.69
CA ALA A 30 11.49 -3.84 -34.25
C ALA A 30 10.57 -2.72 -34.77
N GLN A 31 10.18 -2.76 -36.04
CA GLN A 31 9.23 -1.79 -36.60
C GLN A 31 7.84 -1.88 -35.93
N ILE A 32 7.37 -3.10 -35.66
CA ILE A 32 6.11 -3.32 -34.93
C ILE A 32 6.21 -2.76 -33.51
N ALA A 33 7.26 -3.08 -32.76
CA ALA A 33 7.47 -2.58 -31.41
C ALA A 33 7.52 -1.04 -31.38
N GLU A 34 8.20 -0.42 -32.36
CA GLU A 34 8.24 1.04 -32.49
C GLU A 34 6.86 1.63 -32.77
N ALA A 35 6.09 1.04 -33.68
CA ALA A 35 4.75 1.50 -34.00
C ALA A 35 3.81 1.40 -32.80
N LEU A 36 3.87 0.31 -32.04
CA LEU A 36 3.09 0.11 -30.81
C LEU A 36 3.50 1.13 -29.74
N PHE A 37 4.81 1.36 -29.57
CA PHE A 37 5.32 2.34 -28.60
C PHE A 37 4.81 3.75 -28.92
N LYS A 38 4.87 4.16 -30.19
CA LYS A 38 4.34 5.45 -30.67
C LYS A 38 2.84 5.59 -30.51
N LYS A 39 2.08 4.48 -30.56
CA LYS A 39 0.64 4.44 -30.26
C LYS A 39 0.33 4.44 -28.75
N GLY A 40 1.34 4.58 -27.88
CA GLY A 40 1.14 4.58 -26.43
C GLY A 40 0.91 3.19 -25.82
N ILE A 41 1.03 2.12 -26.60
CA ILE A 41 0.85 0.76 -26.09
C ILE A 41 2.03 0.38 -25.21
N ARG A 42 1.75 -0.19 -24.04
CA ARG A 42 2.77 -0.57 -23.06
C ARG A 42 2.47 -1.94 -22.44
N VAL A 43 3.51 -2.56 -21.90
CA VAL A 43 3.44 -3.79 -21.11
C VAL A 43 3.90 -3.46 -19.70
N PHE A 44 2.98 -3.49 -18.75
CA PHE A 44 3.22 -3.21 -17.35
C PHE A 44 3.48 -4.50 -16.57
N GLU A 45 4.54 -4.53 -15.79
CA GLU A 45 4.84 -5.63 -14.85
C GLU A 45 5.00 -5.05 -13.46
N THR A 46 4.23 -5.57 -12.49
CA THR A 46 4.40 -5.27 -11.07
C THR A 46 5.74 -5.82 -10.59
N THR A 47 6.45 -5.10 -9.73
CA THR A 47 7.79 -5.52 -9.29
C THR A 47 7.77 -6.77 -8.40
N LEU A 48 6.83 -6.82 -7.45
CA LEU A 48 6.63 -7.90 -6.47
C LEU A 48 5.14 -8.30 -6.45
N PRO A 49 4.63 -8.95 -7.52
CA PRO A 49 3.21 -9.27 -7.66
C PRO A 49 2.66 -10.15 -6.53
N GLU A 50 3.52 -10.93 -5.87
CA GLU A 50 3.20 -11.77 -4.72
C GLU A 50 3.05 -10.98 -3.39
N ARG A 51 3.40 -9.70 -3.39
CA ARG A 51 3.25 -8.80 -2.23
C ARG A 51 2.06 -7.86 -2.44
N ILE A 52 1.03 -8.00 -1.63
CA ILE A 52 -0.26 -7.32 -1.83
C ILE A 52 -0.13 -5.79 -1.91
N GLY A 53 0.79 -5.18 -1.16
CA GLY A 53 1.03 -3.73 -1.22
C GLY A 53 1.51 -3.26 -2.59
N HIS A 54 2.39 -4.04 -3.24
CA HIS A 54 2.89 -3.74 -4.60
C HIS A 54 1.83 -4.04 -5.64
N PHE A 55 1.17 -5.20 -5.52
CA PHE A 55 0.14 -5.63 -6.46
C PHE A 55 -1.12 -4.74 -6.43
N ALA A 56 -1.41 -4.11 -5.29
CA ALA A 56 -2.44 -3.07 -5.18
C ALA A 56 -1.92 -1.71 -5.66
N GLY A 57 -0.79 -1.25 -5.12
CA GLY A 57 -0.35 0.13 -5.27
C GLY A 57 0.25 0.49 -6.63
N GLU A 58 1.07 -0.38 -7.23
CA GLU A 58 1.78 -0.03 -8.47
C GLU A 58 0.87 0.16 -9.69
N PRO A 59 -0.12 -0.74 -9.96
CA PRO A 59 -1.07 -0.51 -11.04
C PRO A 59 -1.90 0.77 -10.81
N ASP A 60 -2.39 1.00 -9.59
CA ASP A 60 -3.17 2.18 -9.22
C ASP A 60 -2.39 3.48 -9.47
N LEU A 61 -1.16 3.56 -8.97
CA LEU A 61 -0.29 4.72 -9.13
C LEU A 61 0.00 5.02 -10.59
N TRP A 62 0.23 3.98 -11.39
CA TRP A 62 0.45 4.16 -12.81
C TRP A 62 -0.81 4.69 -13.51
N LEU A 63 -1.99 4.13 -13.21
CA LEU A 63 -3.26 4.60 -13.78
C LEU A 63 -3.56 6.05 -13.38
N LYS A 64 -3.40 6.40 -12.10
CA LYS A 64 -3.56 7.77 -11.60
C LYS A 64 -2.61 8.75 -12.27
N LYS A 65 -1.33 8.37 -12.41
CA LYS A 65 -0.34 9.18 -13.12
C LYS A 65 -0.78 9.46 -14.56
N ARG A 66 -1.26 8.44 -15.28
CA ARG A 66 -1.72 8.59 -16.68
C ARG A 66 -2.97 9.47 -16.77
N ALA A 67 -3.92 9.29 -15.86
CA ALA A 67 -5.11 10.13 -15.80
C ALA A 67 -4.77 11.60 -15.48
N LEU A 68 -3.81 11.85 -14.57
CA LEU A 68 -3.30 13.20 -14.26
C LEU A 68 -2.56 13.85 -15.44
N GLU A 69 -2.00 13.04 -16.34
CA GLU A 69 -1.39 13.48 -17.61
C GLU A 69 -2.43 13.65 -18.74
N GLY A 70 -3.73 13.48 -18.45
CA GLY A 70 -4.83 13.64 -19.42
C GLY A 70 -5.14 12.40 -20.27
N MET A 71 -4.55 11.24 -19.96
CA MET A 71 -4.85 9.98 -20.67
C MET A 71 -5.98 9.24 -19.98
N THR A 72 -7.15 9.18 -20.62
CA THR A 72 -8.36 8.51 -20.10
C THR A 72 -8.48 7.05 -20.52
N HIS A 73 -7.74 6.62 -21.55
CA HIS A 73 -7.65 5.23 -21.96
C HIS A 73 -6.19 4.87 -22.19
N VAL A 74 -5.70 3.86 -21.48
CA VAL A 74 -4.30 3.43 -21.60
C VAL A 74 -4.29 2.01 -22.14
N PRO A 75 -3.94 1.81 -23.43
CA PRO A 75 -3.89 0.49 -24.03
C PRO A 75 -2.66 -0.26 -23.52
N CYS A 76 -2.76 -0.75 -22.28
CA CYS A 76 -1.67 -1.39 -21.57
C CYS A 76 -2.02 -2.81 -21.18
N MET A 77 -1.04 -3.68 -21.33
CA MET A 77 -1.13 -5.08 -20.96
C MET A 77 -0.53 -5.26 -19.57
N LEU A 78 -1.20 -5.99 -18.70
CA LEU A 78 -0.68 -6.36 -17.39
C LEU A 78 0.02 -7.72 -17.49
N VAL A 79 1.28 -7.80 -17.04
CA VAL A 79 1.98 -9.06 -16.85
C VAL A 79 1.62 -9.60 -15.48
N ALA A 80 0.77 -10.62 -15.44
CA ALA A 80 0.37 -11.28 -14.21
C ALA A 80 -0.03 -12.75 -14.50
N SER A 81 0.18 -13.61 -13.51
CA SER A 81 -0.30 -14.98 -13.52
C SER A 81 -1.12 -15.21 -12.25
N PRO A 82 -2.34 -15.78 -12.32
CA PRO A 82 -3.21 -15.95 -11.14
C PRO A 82 -2.57 -16.70 -9.96
N ASP A 83 -1.65 -17.62 -10.24
CA ASP A 83 -0.91 -18.43 -9.28
C ASP A 83 0.31 -17.72 -8.65
N LYS A 84 0.63 -16.50 -9.12
CA LYS A 84 1.84 -15.74 -8.71
C LYS A 84 1.53 -14.34 -8.18
N VAL A 85 0.26 -13.99 -8.08
CA VAL A 85 -0.18 -12.72 -7.51
C VAL A 85 -0.60 -12.91 -6.06
N ALA A 86 -0.46 -11.85 -5.27
CA ALA A 86 -0.81 -11.86 -3.85
C ALA A 86 -2.29 -12.13 -3.60
N ASN A 87 -3.15 -11.78 -4.57
CA ASN A 87 -4.59 -11.96 -4.47
C ASN A 87 -5.19 -12.12 -5.87
N SER A 88 -5.71 -13.31 -6.17
CA SER A 88 -6.29 -13.63 -7.48
C SER A 88 -7.60 -12.89 -7.76
N HIS A 89 -8.35 -12.49 -6.72
CA HIS A 89 -9.58 -11.72 -6.91
C HIS A 89 -9.28 -10.28 -7.32
N LEU A 90 -8.28 -9.65 -6.71
CA LEU A 90 -7.80 -8.31 -7.10
C LEU A 90 -7.29 -8.28 -8.54
N LEU A 91 -6.67 -9.36 -9.03
CA LEU A 91 -6.27 -9.46 -10.44
C LEU A 91 -7.47 -9.28 -11.37
N THR A 92 -8.65 -9.81 -11.02
CA THR A 92 -9.85 -9.64 -11.85
C THR A 92 -10.27 -8.18 -11.96
N TYR A 93 -10.07 -7.37 -10.91
CA TYR A 93 -10.33 -5.92 -10.97
C TYR A 93 -9.35 -5.21 -11.89
N TRP A 94 -8.08 -5.61 -11.88
CA TRP A 94 -7.11 -5.06 -12.82
C TRP A 94 -7.41 -5.47 -14.26
N GLU A 95 -7.95 -6.68 -14.48
CA GLU A 95 -8.38 -7.14 -15.81
C GLU A 95 -9.49 -6.29 -16.43
N ASP A 96 -10.33 -5.65 -15.61
CA ASP A 96 -11.36 -4.72 -16.10
C ASP A 96 -10.78 -3.37 -16.58
N VAL A 97 -9.59 -3.00 -16.09
CA VAL A 97 -8.96 -1.69 -16.35
C VAL A 97 -7.84 -1.77 -17.38
N PHE A 98 -7.06 -2.84 -17.35
CA PHE A 98 -6.01 -3.10 -18.34
C PHE A 98 -6.60 -3.70 -19.62
N ALA A 99 -5.96 -3.46 -20.75
CA ALA A 99 -6.46 -3.94 -22.04
C ALA A 99 -6.46 -5.48 -22.16
N CYS A 100 -5.52 -6.13 -21.49
CA CYS A 100 -5.50 -7.57 -21.25
C CYS A 100 -4.42 -7.97 -20.24
N THR A 101 -4.56 -9.17 -19.68
CA THR A 101 -3.50 -9.84 -18.91
C THR A 101 -2.70 -10.80 -19.79
N ILE A 102 -1.38 -10.83 -19.58
CA ILE A 102 -0.44 -11.76 -20.22
C ILE A 102 0.34 -12.50 -19.14
N SER A 103 0.40 -13.83 -19.22
CA SER A 103 1.20 -14.61 -18.27
C SER A 103 2.68 -14.25 -18.32
N GLU A 104 3.34 -14.31 -17.17
CA GLU A 104 4.78 -14.06 -17.05
C GLU A 104 5.60 -14.96 -17.98
N ALA A 105 5.22 -16.25 -18.12
CA ALA A 105 5.89 -17.20 -19.00
C ALA A 105 5.78 -16.79 -20.48
N LEU A 106 4.60 -16.35 -20.92
CA LEU A 106 4.40 -15.85 -22.27
C LEU A 106 5.22 -14.57 -22.51
N TRP A 107 5.19 -13.63 -21.57
CA TRP A 107 5.97 -12.40 -21.67
C TRP A 107 7.48 -12.67 -21.74
N LYS A 108 8.02 -13.53 -20.87
CA LYS A 108 9.43 -13.95 -20.89
C LYS A 108 9.82 -14.59 -22.22
N ARG A 109 8.97 -15.47 -22.76
CA ARG A 109 9.19 -16.08 -24.08
C ARG A 109 9.22 -15.03 -25.18
N VAL A 110 8.22 -14.15 -25.25
CA VAL A 110 8.12 -13.09 -26.28
C VAL A 110 9.32 -12.15 -26.22
N SER A 111 9.64 -11.63 -25.03
CA SER A 111 10.74 -10.67 -24.85
C SER A 111 12.13 -11.27 -25.06
N LYS A 112 12.30 -12.59 -24.86
CA LYS A 112 13.53 -13.31 -25.18
C LYS A 112 13.65 -13.56 -26.68
N THR A 113 12.58 -14.01 -27.34
CA THR A 113 12.56 -14.30 -28.78
C THR A 113 12.63 -13.03 -29.63
N PHE A 114 11.99 -11.94 -29.17
CA PHE A 114 11.87 -10.67 -29.88
C PHE A 114 12.25 -9.50 -28.96
N PRO A 115 13.57 -9.26 -28.76
CA PRO A 115 14.06 -8.27 -27.79
C PRO A 115 13.56 -6.85 -28.00
N ALA A 116 13.18 -6.46 -29.22
CA ALA A 116 12.63 -5.14 -29.51
C ALA A 116 11.35 -4.82 -28.73
N PHE A 117 10.53 -5.82 -28.38
CA PHE A 117 9.33 -5.60 -27.55
C PHE A 117 9.66 -5.18 -26.12
N LYS A 118 10.89 -5.38 -25.63
CA LYS A 118 11.32 -4.85 -24.32
C LYS A 118 11.18 -3.32 -24.24
N LYS A 119 11.17 -2.60 -25.38
CA LYS A 119 10.88 -1.16 -25.41
C LYS A 119 9.47 -0.81 -24.92
N LEU A 120 8.51 -1.74 -25.01
CA LEU A 120 7.15 -1.55 -24.52
C LEU A 120 7.02 -1.78 -23.01
N HIS A 121 8.01 -2.46 -22.43
CA HIS A 121 7.99 -2.95 -21.06
C HIS A 121 8.44 -1.88 -20.09
N PHE A 122 7.74 -1.79 -18.97
CA PHE A 122 8.13 -0.92 -17.88
C PHE A 122 7.64 -1.47 -16.54
N LYS A 123 8.32 -1.07 -15.47
CA LYS A 123 7.95 -1.31 -14.07
C LYS A 123 7.78 0.03 -13.37
N CYS A 124 6.91 0.09 -12.37
CA CYS A 124 6.67 1.31 -11.58
C CYS A 124 7.61 1.38 -10.36
N TYR A 125 8.89 0.98 -10.52
CA TYR A 125 9.81 0.79 -9.39
C TYR A 125 10.02 2.09 -8.60
N ASP A 126 10.40 3.16 -9.29
CA ASP A 126 10.81 4.43 -8.69
C ASP A 126 9.68 5.18 -7.95
N VAL A 127 8.43 4.75 -8.14
CA VAL A 127 7.28 5.43 -7.53
C VAL A 127 7.06 4.97 -6.09
N MET A 128 7.23 3.67 -5.80
CA MET A 128 7.04 3.09 -4.46
C MET A 128 8.35 2.69 -3.77
N HIS A 129 9.40 2.31 -4.51
CA HIS A 129 10.63 1.75 -3.96
C HIS A 129 11.78 2.77 -3.83
N ALA A 130 11.46 4.05 -3.68
CA ALA A 130 12.50 5.05 -3.46
C ALA A 130 13.27 4.73 -2.16
N ILE A 131 14.56 4.41 -2.30
CA ILE A 131 15.52 4.20 -1.21
C ILE A 131 16.38 5.47 -1.14
N ASP A 132 16.49 6.06 0.05
CA ASP A 132 17.20 7.32 0.29
C ASP A 132 16.81 8.45 -0.67
N ALA A 133 15.56 8.40 -1.15
CA ALA A 133 14.97 9.34 -2.07
C ALA A 133 13.47 9.51 -1.76
N THR A 134 12.90 10.63 -2.22
CA THR A 134 11.47 10.89 -2.13
C THR A 134 10.69 9.98 -3.08
N ALA A 135 9.66 9.31 -2.56
CA ALA A 135 8.83 8.42 -3.37
C ALA A 135 7.84 9.21 -4.23
N GLY A 136 7.79 8.89 -5.53
CA GLY A 136 6.87 9.54 -6.46
C GLY A 136 5.38 9.33 -6.13
N LEU A 137 5.04 8.31 -5.31
CA LEU A 137 3.66 8.02 -4.93
C LEU A 137 2.99 9.21 -4.21
N TYR A 138 3.74 9.94 -3.38
CA TYR A 138 3.18 11.01 -2.56
C TYR A 138 2.72 12.20 -3.41
N ASP A 139 3.50 12.59 -4.42
CA ASP A 139 3.07 13.61 -5.40
C ASP A 139 1.81 13.16 -6.16
N ILE A 140 1.79 11.91 -6.62
CA ILE A 140 0.65 11.36 -7.37
C ILE A 140 -0.62 11.40 -6.52
N TYR A 141 -0.57 10.92 -5.27
CA TYR A 141 -1.72 10.92 -4.38
C TYR A 141 -2.14 12.33 -3.94
N ALA A 142 -1.19 13.23 -3.67
CA ALA A 142 -1.47 14.62 -3.34
C ALA A 142 -2.18 15.33 -4.51
N ARG A 143 -1.70 15.15 -5.74
CA ARG A 143 -2.33 15.70 -6.94
C ARG A 143 -3.64 15.02 -7.27
N TRP A 144 -3.78 13.73 -6.97
CA TRP A 144 -5.06 13.00 -7.12
C TRP A 144 -6.14 13.61 -6.24
N GLY A 145 -5.78 13.99 -5.01
CA GLY A 145 -6.63 14.69 -4.06
C GLY A 145 -7.87 13.86 -3.70
N GLU A 146 -9.04 14.49 -3.74
CA GLU A 146 -10.31 13.86 -3.37
C GLU A 146 -11.05 13.19 -4.54
N ARG A 147 -10.39 13.05 -5.70
CA ARG A 147 -10.98 12.34 -6.84
C ARG A 147 -11.38 10.91 -6.44
N PRO A 148 -12.44 10.35 -7.05
CA PRO A 148 -12.83 8.97 -6.81
C PRO A 148 -11.66 7.98 -6.99
N PRO A 149 -11.67 6.85 -6.29
CA PRO A 149 -10.71 5.77 -6.52
C PRO A 149 -10.81 5.27 -7.97
N VAL A 150 -9.72 4.70 -8.47
CA VAL A 150 -9.67 4.08 -9.81
C VAL A 150 -10.56 2.85 -9.87
N LEU A 151 -10.55 2.04 -8.80
CA LEU A 151 -11.39 0.86 -8.67
C LEU A 151 -12.66 1.18 -7.87
N GLN A 152 -13.76 0.55 -8.27
CA GLN A 152 -15.02 0.53 -7.53
C GLN A 152 -15.45 -0.91 -7.36
N LEU A 153 -15.96 -1.25 -6.18
CA LEU A 153 -16.43 -2.60 -5.90
C LEU A 153 -17.61 -2.96 -6.81
N ARG A 154 -17.58 -4.16 -7.41
CA ARG A 154 -18.68 -4.67 -8.26
C ARG A 154 -19.93 -4.94 -7.42
N GLU A 155 -21.11 -4.88 -8.03
CA GLU A 155 -22.38 -5.15 -7.32
C GLU A 155 -22.47 -6.58 -6.76
N GLU A 156 -21.88 -7.56 -7.45
CA GLU A 156 -21.76 -8.94 -6.95
C GLU A 156 -20.95 -9.02 -5.66
N ASP A 157 -19.87 -8.24 -5.56
CA ASP A 157 -18.97 -8.20 -4.41
C ASP A 157 -19.57 -7.39 -3.26
N LYS A 158 -20.29 -6.30 -3.56
CA LYS A 158 -21.10 -5.59 -2.57
C LYS A 158 -22.16 -6.51 -1.97
N THR A 159 -22.81 -7.32 -2.80
CA THR A 159 -23.84 -8.28 -2.35
C THR A 159 -23.22 -9.37 -1.49
N HIS A 160 -22.16 -10.01 -1.96
CA HIS A 160 -21.44 -11.02 -1.20
C HIS A 160 -20.91 -10.49 0.15
N GLY A 161 -20.36 -9.27 0.15
CA GLY A 161 -19.94 -8.60 1.37
C GLY A 161 -21.08 -8.43 2.37
N ARG A 162 -22.22 -7.85 1.94
CA ARG A 162 -23.40 -7.67 2.81
C ARG A 162 -23.92 -8.99 3.39
N GLU A 163 -23.94 -10.06 2.59
CA GLU A 163 -24.34 -11.39 3.05
C GLU A 163 -23.39 -11.91 4.14
N MET A 164 -22.08 -11.77 3.95
CA MET A 164 -21.09 -12.17 4.94
C MET A 164 -21.16 -11.36 6.22
N LEU A 165 -21.36 -10.04 6.13
CA LEU A 165 -21.54 -9.19 7.31
C LEU A 165 -22.80 -9.58 8.10
N ARG A 166 -23.91 -9.87 7.40
CA ARG A 166 -25.14 -10.39 8.02
C ARG A 166 -24.93 -11.75 8.68
N GLN A 167 -24.15 -12.64 8.07
CA GLN A 167 -23.79 -13.94 8.65
C GLN A 167 -22.99 -13.79 9.95
N TRP A 168 -22.16 -12.75 10.07
CA TRP A 168 -21.45 -12.40 11.30
C TRP A 168 -22.29 -11.64 12.33
N GLY A 169 -23.57 -11.38 12.02
CA GLY A 169 -24.51 -10.73 12.92
C GLY A 169 -24.55 -9.20 12.83
N MET A 170 -23.89 -8.59 11.84
CA MET A 170 -24.00 -7.15 11.61
C MET A 170 -25.37 -6.79 11.03
N ALA A 171 -26.03 -5.81 11.63
CA ALA A 171 -27.32 -5.30 11.19
C ALA A 171 -27.16 -4.36 9.98
N GLU A 172 -28.28 -4.02 9.34
CA GLU A 172 -28.28 -2.99 8.31
C GLU A 172 -27.99 -1.61 8.93
N GLY A 173 -27.03 -0.88 8.36
CA GLY A 173 -26.53 0.39 8.91
C GLY A 173 -25.36 0.26 9.87
N ASP A 174 -25.02 -0.96 10.32
CA ASP A 174 -23.77 -1.19 11.04
C ASP A 174 -22.57 -0.86 10.14
N TRP A 175 -21.49 -0.43 10.77
CA TRP A 175 -20.22 -0.15 10.12
C TRP A 175 -19.10 -0.88 10.87
N PHE A 176 -18.01 -1.16 10.15
CA PHE A 176 -16.87 -1.85 10.72
C PHE A 176 -15.55 -1.20 10.33
N VAL A 177 -14.51 -1.50 11.10
CA VAL A 177 -13.13 -1.10 10.84
C VAL A 177 -12.31 -2.34 10.57
N CYS A 178 -11.53 -2.32 9.49
CA CYS A 178 -10.50 -3.31 9.26
C CYS A 178 -9.31 -2.98 10.16
N VAL A 179 -8.85 -3.94 10.95
CA VAL A 179 -7.68 -3.78 11.82
C VAL A 179 -6.60 -4.77 11.40
N HIS A 180 -5.36 -4.32 11.22
CA HIS A 180 -4.22 -5.19 10.93
C HIS A 180 -3.01 -4.80 11.79
N ASN A 181 -2.62 -5.68 12.69
CA ASN A 181 -1.40 -5.55 13.49
C ASN A 181 -0.35 -6.49 12.92
N ARG A 182 0.66 -5.97 12.21
CA ARG A 182 1.72 -6.82 11.65
C ARG A 182 2.47 -7.57 12.75
N GLU A 183 2.59 -8.87 12.57
CA GLU A 183 3.38 -9.80 13.37
C GLU A 183 4.39 -10.54 12.47
N ARG A 184 5.31 -11.27 13.09
CA ARG A 184 6.19 -12.21 12.38
C ARG A 184 5.39 -13.41 11.83
N GLY A 185 5.87 -14.03 10.75
CA GLY A 185 5.35 -15.29 10.22
C GLY A 185 4.89 -15.22 8.77
N TYR A 186 4.43 -14.06 8.30
CA TYR A 186 3.95 -13.89 6.92
C TYR A 186 5.07 -14.01 5.88
N SER A 187 6.27 -13.51 6.19
CA SER A 187 7.44 -13.60 5.30
C SER A 187 8.68 -14.01 6.09
N PRO A 188 8.79 -15.29 6.50
CA PRO A 188 9.83 -15.74 7.43
C PRO A 188 11.26 -15.47 6.95
N THR A 189 11.48 -15.41 5.63
CA THR A 189 12.79 -15.13 5.03
C THR A 189 13.23 -13.67 5.18
N ASP A 190 12.29 -12.74 5.33
CA ASP A 190 12.55 -11.30 5.30
C ASP A 190 12.20 -10.62 6.64
N ASP A 191 11.63 -11.38 7.59
CA ASP A 191 11.09 -10.82 8.82
C ASP A 191 12.17 -10.18 9.70
N HIS A 192 13.39 -10.74 9.76
CA HIS A 192 14.48 -10.19 10.58
C HIS A 192 14.93 -8.81 10.09
N TYR A 193 14.99 -8.60 8.77
CA TYR A 193 15.28 -7.31 8.16
C TYR A 193 14.24 -6.23 8.52
N HIS A 194 13.04 -6.65 8.89
CA HIS A 194 11.86 -5.79 8.97
C HIS A 194 11.13 -5.88 10.30
N GLU A 195 11.75 -6.46 11.33
CA GLU A 195 11.13 -6.74 12.62
C GLU A 195 10.71 -5.44 13.31
N TYR A 196 11.43 -4.35 13.09
CA TYR A 196 11.09 -3.01 13.61
C TYR A 196 9.70 -2.50 13.24
N ARG A 197 9.04 -3.09 12.23
CA ARG A 197 7.67 -2.74 11.81
C ARG A 197 6.59 -3.49 12.59
N ASN A 198 6.95 -4.55 13.31
CA ASN A 198 6.00 -5.31 14.11
C ASN A 198 5.57 -4.51 15.35
N SER A 199 4.45 -4.91 15.92
CA SER A 199 3.97 -4.39 17.20
C SER A 199 3.23 -5.47 18.00
N PRO A 200 3.30 -5.45 19.34
CA PRO A 200 2.60 -6.43 20.17
C PRO A 200 1.07 -6.31 20.00
N LEU A 201 0.38 -7.44 19.94
CA LEU A 201 -1.09 -7.51 19.80
C LEU A 201 -1.80 -6.76 20.92
N GLU A 202 -1.24 -6.78 22.13
CA GLU A 202 -1.81 -6.19 23.33
C GLU A 202 -2.01 -4.67 23.15
N THR A 203 -1.16 -4.01 22.36
CA THR A 203 -1.22 -2.56 22.12
C THR A 203 -2.44 -2.15 21.30
N ILE A 204 -2.98 -3.04 20.45
CA ILE A 204 -4.14 -2.73 19.59
C ILE A 204 -5.47 -3.02 20.28
N ILE A 205 -5.50 -3.82 21.35
CA ILE A 205 -6.75 -4.23 22.03
C ILE A 205 -7.54 -3.02 22.57
N PRO A 206 -6.94 -2.03 23.25
CA PRO A 206 -7.67 -0.84 23.70
C PRO A 206 -8.28 -0.04 22.55
N ALA A 207 -7.60 0.03 21.40
CA ALA A 207 -8.09 0.68 20.19
C ALA A 207 -9.30 -0.07 19.59
N ILE A 208 -9.26 -1.41 19.56
CA ILE A 208 -10.40 -2.25 19.17
C ILE A 208 -11.61 -1.96 20.07
N ARG A 209 -11.40 -1.91 21.40
CA ARG A 209 -12.47 -1.59 22.35
C ARG A 209 -13.03 -0.19 22.14
N ALA A 210 -12.20 0.79 21.79
CA ALA A 210 -12.65 2.14 21.48
C ALA A 210 -13.56 2.19 20.23
N ILE A 211 -13.24 1.40 19.19
CA ILE A 211 -14.10 1.27 18.00
C ILE A 211 -15.45 0.66 18.36
N VAL A 212 -15.44 -0.43 19.13
CA VAL A 212 -16.67 -1.11 19.59
C VAL A 212 -17.52 -0.20 20.47
N ALA A 213 -16.89 0.56 21.39
CA ALA A 213 -17.57 1.52 22.24
C ALA A 213 -18.20 2.69 21.44
N ALA A 214 -17.65 3.03 20.28
CA ALA A 214 -18.25 4.00 19.35
C ALA A 214 -19.41 3.42 18.51
N GLY A 215 -19.77 2.14 18.74
CA GLY A 215 -20.86 1.45 18.05
C GLY A 215 -20.43 0.66 16.81
N GLY A 216 -19.14 0.68 16.47
CA GLY A 216 -18.62 -0.04 15.31
C GLY A 216 -18.33 -1.51 15.57
N TRP A 217 -18.17 -2.26 14.50
CA TRP A 217 -17.57 -3.59 14.51
C TRP A 217 -16.09 -3.53 14.16
N VAL A 218 -15.35 -4.58 14.53
CA VAL A 218 -13.95 -4.75 14.11
C VAL A 218 -13.81 -6.06 13.35
N VAL A 219 -13.16 -6.00 12.20
CA VAL A 219 -12.72 -7.18 11.45
C VAL A 219 -11.19 -7.17 11.42
N ARG A 220 -10.57 -8.06 12.18
CA ARG A 220 -9.11 -8.14 12.26
C ARG A 220 -8.58 -8.97 11.10
N MET A 221 -7.99 -8.26 10.16
CA MET A 221 -7.37 -8.79 8.95
C MET A 221 -6.01 -9.39 9.25
N GLY A 222 -5.52 -10.24 8.33
CA GLY A 222 -4.21 -10.86 8.45
C GLY A 222 -4.19 -12.29 7.94
N ASP A 223 -3.20 -13.06 8.39
CA ASP A 223 -3.01 -14.45 8.02
C ASP A 223 -3.00 -15.39 9.24
N PRO A 224 -3.18 -16.71 9.05
CA PRO A 224 -3.28 -17.68 10.15
C PRO A 224 -2.05 -17.84 11.05
N SER A 225 -0.89 -17.29 10.67
CA SER A 225 0.31 -17.33 11.51
C SER A 225 0.27 -16.32 12.66
N MET A 226 -0.61 -15.32 12.57
CA MET A 226 -0.73 -14.25 13.56
C MET A 226 -1.34 -14.78 14.86
N THR A 227 -1.09 -14.10 15.97
CA THR A 227 -1.64 -14.48 17.28
C THR A 227 -3.17 -14.35 17.28
N ARG A 228 -3.91 -15.30 17.87
CA ARG A 228 -5.37 -15.22 17.97
C ARG A 228 -5.81 -14.07 18.86
N LEU A 229 -6.86 -13.37 18.45
CA LEU A 229 -7.50 -12.38 19.33
C LEU A 229 -8.27 -13.09 20.46
N PRO A 230 -8.36 -12.48 21.65
CA PRO A 230 -9.33 -12.90 22.63
C PRO A 230 -10.75 -12.65 22.10
N GLU A 231 -11.69 -13.50 22.49
CA GLU A 231 -13.09 -13.34 22.11
C GLU A 231 -13.66 -12.03 22.70
N MET A 232 -14.31 -11.24 21.84
CA MET A 232 -14.89 -9.95 22.19
C MET A 232 -16.16 -9.73 21.37
N GLU A 233 -17.19 -9.15 21.98
CA GLU A 233 -18.41 -8.78 21.27
C GLU A 233 -18.09 -7.79 20.14
N ARG A 234 -18.74 -7.97 18.98
CA ARG A 234 -18.55 -7.16 17.77
C ARG A 234 -17.15 -7.19 17.16
N VAL A 235 -16.35 -8.21 17.47
CA VAL A 235 -15.01 -8.41 16.91
C VAL A 235 -14.93 -9.74 16.17
N ILE A 236 -14.50 -9.69 14.91
CA ILE A 236 -14.28 -10.86 14.05
C ILE A 236 -12.77 -11.04 13.84
N ASP A 237 -12.19 -12.13 14.34
CA ASP A 237 -10.80 -12.52 14.05
C ASP A 237 -10.71 -13.20 12.67
N TYR A 238 -10.85 -12.40 11.61
CA TYR A 238 -10.91 -12.88 10.23
C TYR A 238 -9.63 -13.62 9.80
N ALA A 239 -8.46 -13.23 10.32
CA ALA A 239 -7.20 -13.94 10.10
C ALA A 239 -7.30 -15.46 10.40
N HIS A 240 -8.10 -15.84 11.41
CA HIS A 240 -8.35 -17.22 11.82
C HIS A 240 -9.70 -17.78 11.40
N SER A 241 -10.48 -17.03 10.63
CA SER A 241 -11.82 -17.41 10.21
C SER A 241 -11.79 -18.45 9.09
N PRO A 242 -12.70 -19.45 9.08
CA PRO A 242 -12.86 -20.37 7.95
C PRO A 242 -13.37 -19.67 6.69
N HIS A 243 -13.90 -18.45 6.82
CA HIS A 243 -14.39 -17.66 5.69
C HIS A 243 -13.29 -16.90 4.94
N ARG A 244 -12.04 -16.94 5.40
CA ARG A 244 -10.95 -16.22 4.72
C ARG A 244 -10.84 -16.64 3.25
N SER A 245 -10.86 -15.66 2.36
CA SER A 245 -10.76 -15.89 0.92
C SER A 245 -10.18 -14.68 0.23
N ALA A 246 -9.53 -14.91 -0.92
CA ALA A 246 -9.00 -13.82 -1.75
C ALA A 246 -10.08 -12.77 -2.07
N ARG A 247 -11.33 -13.21 -2.26
CA ARG A 247 -12.48 -12.32 -2.50
C ARG A 247 -12.80 -11.44 -1.29
N LEU A 248 -12.94 -12.03 -0.10
CA LEU A 248 -13.26 -11.26 1.11
C LEU A 248 -12.11 -10.37 1.58
N ASP A 249 -10.85 -10.74 1.33
CA ASP A 249 -9.71 -9.87 1.63
C ASP A 249 -9.87 -8.48 0.96
N ILE A 250 -10.38 -8.47 -0.29
CA ILE A 250 -10.61 -7.25 -1.05
C ILE A 250 -11.89 -6.55 -0.61
N ILE A 251 -13.00 -7.28 -0.50
CA ILE A 251 -14.30 -6.71 -0.12
C ILE A 251 -14.21 -6.00 1.23
N LEU A 252 -13.61 -6.63 2.23
CA LEU A 252 -13.50 -6.08 3.58
C LEU A 252 -12.64 -4.80 3.59
N CYS A 253 -11.49 -4.81 2.90
CA CYS A 253 -10.65 -3.61 2.76
C CYS A 253 -11.37 -2.48 2.00
N ALA A 254 -12.17 -2.81 0.99
CA ALA A 254 -12.86 -1.83 0.14
C ALA A 254 -14.14 -1.25 0.74
N THR A 255 -14.68 -1.85 1.82
CA THR A 255 -15.98 -1.46 2.41
C THR A 255 -15.89 -1.04 3.88
N ALA A 256 -14.73 -1.18 4.51
CA ALA A 256 -14.51 -0.70 5.86
C ALA A 256 -14.71 0.82 5.96
N LYS A 257 -15.13 1.28 7.16
CA LYS A 257 -15.27 2.71 7.46
C LYS A 257 -13.92 3.43 7.39
N PHE A 258 -12.87 2.76 7.89
CA PHE A 258 -11.47 3.05 7.67
C PHE A 258 -10.65 1.79 7.95
N PHE A 259 -9.36 1.82 7.63
CA PHE A 259 -8.39 0.78 7.95
C PHE A 259 -7.45 1.27 9.06
N LEU A 260 -7.30 0.50 10.13
CA LEU A 260 -6.32 0.72 11.19
C LEU A 260 -5.17 -0.28 11.05
N GLY A 261 -3.93 0.18 10.97
CA GLY A 261 -2.80 -0.74 10.99
C GLY A 261 -1.45 -0.10 11.27
N ASN A 262 -0.39 -0.75 10.79
CA ASN A 262 1.01 -0.31 10.85
C ASN A 262 1.68 -0.45 9.48
N THR A 263 3.02 -0.35 9.39
CA THR A 263 3.79 -0.42 8.13
C THR A 263 3.70 -1.80 7.43
N SER A 264 2.56 -2.10 6.80
CA SER A 264 2.24 -3.37 6.14
C SER A 264 1.54 -3.14 4.79
N GLY A 265 1.70 -4.03 3.81
CA GLY A 265 1.17 -3.78 2.46
C GLY A 265 -0.36 -3.81 2.34
N LEU A 266 -1.06 -4.45 3.29
CA LEU A 266 -2.50 -4.71 3.16
C LEU A 266 -3.36 -3.43 3.17
N PHE A 267 -2.95 -2.39 3.90
CA PHE A 267 -3.67 -1.11 3.87
C PHE A 267 -3.76 -0.53 2.45
N GLY A 268 -2.80 -0.86 1.57
CA GLY A 268 -2.79 -0.40 0.19
C GLY A 268 -4.05 -0.81 -0.58
N VAL A 269 -4.67 -1.95 -0.24
CA VAL A 269 -5.97 -2.35 -0.81
C VAL A 269 -7.05 -1.34 -0.40
N SER A 270 -7.09 -0.93 0.86
CA SER A 270 -8.05 0.07 1.34
C SER A 270 -7.85 1.40 0.60
N THR A 271 -6.59 1.84 0.45
CA THR A 271 -6.25 3.08 -0.25
C THR A 271 -6.71 3.10 -1.71
N ILE A 272 -6.50 2.02 -2.48
CA ILE A 272 -6.88 2.01 -3.91
C ILE A 272 -8.39 1.98 -4.13
N PHE A 273 -9.17 1.53 -3.14
CA PHE A 273 -10.64 1.61 -3.12
C PHE A 273 -11.16 2.87 -2.42
N GLY A 274 -10.28 3.79 -2.00
CA GLY A 274 -10.66 5.09 -1.44
C GLY A 274 -11.09 5.06 0.03
N VAL A 275 -10.80 3.97 0.75
CA VAL A 275 -11.04 3.84 2.19
C VAL A 275 -9.88 4.51 2.96
N PRO A 276 -10.15 5.45 3.89
CA PRO A 276 -9.12 6.12 4.69
C PRO A 276 -8.30 5.15 5.54
N VAL A 277 -7.03 5.47 5.75
CA VAL A 277 -6.10 4.66 6.54
C VAL A 277 -5.59 5.46 7.73
N ALA A 278 -5.72 4.89 8.93
CA ALA A 278 -5.04 5.32 10.14
C ALA A 278 -3.90 4.35 10.42
N SER A 279 -2.67 4.83 10.60
CA SER A 279 -1.54 3.97 10.91
C SER A 279 -0.77 4.39 12.14
N ALA A 280 -0.75 3.49 13.12
CA ALA A 280 0.14 3.56 14.27
C ALA A 280 1.45 2.86 13.97
N ASN A 281 2.46 3.09 14.82
CA ASN A 281 3.72 2.38 14.77
C ASN A 281 4.38 2.49 13.38
N PHE A 282 4.24 3.64 12.74
CA PHE A 282 4.71 3.82 11.37
C PHE A 282 6.23 4.05 11.37
N ALA A 283 6.92 3.34 10.50
CA ALA A 283 8.37 3.39 10.38
C ALA A 283 8.79 3.17 8.92
N PRO A 284 9.86 3.83 8.45
CA PRO A 284 10.70 4.78 9.19
C PRO A 284 9.98 6.11 9.49
N ILE A 285 10.57 6.98 10.33
CA ILE A 285 9.94 8.23 10.78
C ILE A 285 9.63 9.20 9.63
N SER A 286 10.38 9.13 8.53
CA SER A 286 10.11 9.92 7.31
C SER A 286 9.03 9.33 6.41
N ALA A 287 8.44 8.18 6.77
CA ALA A 287 7.33 7.60 6.04
C ALA A 287 6.00 8.07 6.64
N LEU A 288 5.01 8.30 5.78
CA LEU A 288 3.64 8.60 6.14
C LEU A 288 2.68 7.82 5.22
N GLN A 289 1.40 7.82 5.54
CA GLN A 289 0.34 7.38 4.65
C GLN A 289 0.16 8.34 3.47
N PHE A 290 -0.65 7.93 2.49
CA PHE A 290 -0.54 8.45 1.13
C PHE A 290 -1.48 9.61 0.83
N THR A 291 -2.72 9.57 1.32
CA THR A 291 -3.80 10.46 0.91
C THR A 291 -4.10 11.54 1.95
N CYS A 292 -4.80 12.59 1.55
CA CYS A 292 -5.28 13.64 2.47
C CYS A 292 -6.26 13.13 3.53
N ARG A 293 -6.87 11.95 3.31
CA ARG A 293 -7.82 11.31 4.24
C ARG A 293 -7.12 10.50 5.32
N ASP A 294 -5.83 10.24 5.15
CA ASP A 294 -5.09 9.34 6.03
C ASP A 294 -4.50 10.05 7.24
N LEU A 295 -4.25 9.26 8.29
CA LEU A 295 -3.52 9.64 9.49
C LEU A 295 -2.34 8.70 9.70
N SER A 296 -1.21 9.27 10.11
CA SER A 296 0.01 8.52 10.45
C SER A 296 0.51 8.89 11.82
N MET A 297 1.08 7.92 12.51
CA MET A 297 1.72 8.12 13.80
C MET A 297 3.05 7.35 13.77
N PRO A 298 4.18 8.05 13.66
CA PRO A 298 5.48 7.40 13.54
C PRO A 298 5.92 6.80 14.88
N LYS A 299 6.79 5.80 14.80
CA LYS A 299 7.57 5.33 15.95
C LYS A 299 8.63 6.38 16.31
N LEU A 300 8.93 6.50 17.61
CA LEU A 300 9.96 7.42 18.11
C LEU A 300 11.33 6.75 18.12
N LEU A 301 12.39 7.55 18.08
CA LEU A 301 13.78 7.08 18.14
C LEU A 301 14.38 7.45 19.49
N TYR A 302 14.89 6.45 20.22
CA TYR A 302 15.63 6.60 21.46
C TYR A 302 17.11 6.36 21.20
N SER A 303 17.95 7.34 21.54
CA SER A 303 19.40 7.23 21.44
C SER A 303 19.94 6.56 22.69
N GLU A 304 20.47 5.35 22.56
CA GLU A 304 21.12 4.65 23.67
C GLU A 304 22.43 5.35 24.09
N ARG A 305 23.09 6.04 23.14
CA ARG A 305 24.30 6.83 23.40
C ARG A 305 24.03 8.05 24.27
N GLU A 306 22.91 8.73 24.02
CA GLU A 306 22.54 9.98 24.72
C GLU A 306 21.52 9.75 25.84
N ASN A 307 21.05 8.50 25.99
CA ASN A 307 20.09 8.06 26.99
C ASN A 307 18.80 8.91 27.02
N ARG A 308 18.33 9.31 25.83
CA ARG A 308 17.12 10.13 25.65
C ARG A 308 16.46 9.89 24.30
N LEU A 309 15.23 10.37 24.15
CA LEU A 309 14.59 10.48 22.85
C LEU A 309 15.35 11.49 21.97
N LEU A 310 15.49 11.15 20.69
CA LEU A 310 15.83 12.14 19.67
C LEU A 310 14.65 13.10 19.50
N THR A 311 14.96 14.37 19.37
CA THR A 311 13.99 15.37 18.92
C THR A 311 13.66 15.13 17.45
N PHE A 312 12.52 15.64 16.99
CA PHE A 312 12.15 15.48 15.58
C PHE A 312 13.18 16.11 14.64
N PRO A 313 13.71 17.33 14.87
CA PRO A 313 14.79 17.86 14.03
C PRO A 313 16.03 16.95 13.96
N GLU A 314 16.47 16.37 15.08
CA GLU A 314 17.60 15.43 15.09
C GLU A 314 17.32 14.16 14.30
N ALA A 315 16.13 13.57 14.49
CA ALA A 315 15.73 12.36 13.78
C ALA A 315 15.67 12.58 12.26
N PHE A 316 15.02 13.66 11.83
CA PHE A 316 14.88 14.02 10.42
C PHE A 316 16.19 14.53 9.78
N ALA A 317 17.12 15.10 10.54
CA ALA A 317 18.43 15.49 10.02
C ALA A 317 19.42 14.33 9.90
N SER A 318 19.09 13.15 10.43
CA SER A 318 19.94 11.97 10.44
C SER A 318 19.56 10.95 9.35
N PRO A 319 20.48 10.05 8.95
CA PRO A 319 20.13 8.92 8.08
C PRO A 319 19.00 8.04 8.61
N ALA A 320 18.78 8.03 9.94
CA ALA A 320 17.73 7.24 10.57
C ALA A 320 16.32 7.64 10.14
N ALA A 321 16.16 8.85 9.57
CA ALA A 321 14.94 9.28 8.92
C ALA A 321 14.43 8.26 7.88
N ASN A 322 15.33 7.59 7.14
CA ASN A 322 15.00 6.76 5.98
C ASN A 322 15.33 5.27 6.15
N PHE A 323 15.80 4.83 7.32
CA PHE A 323 16.22 3.43 7.53
C PHE A 323 15.14 2.42 7.17
N ARG A 324 15.54 1.35 6.48
CA ARG A 324 14.68 0.28 5.96
C ARG A 324 14.95 -1.07 6.60
N PHE A 325 16.06 -1.20 7.33
CA PHE A 325 16.55 -2.44 7.89
C PHE A 325 16.79 -2.31 9.39
N THR A 326 16.44 -3.35 10.15
CA THR A 326 16.63 -3.43 11.61
C THR A 326 18.09 -3.13 11.99
N GLU A 327 19.03 -3.66 11.22
CA GLU A 327 20.48 -3.55 11.44
C GLU A 327 20.96 -2.09 11.42
N GLN A 328 20.38 -1.23 10.58
CA GLN A 328 20.77 0.18 10.50
C GLN A 328 20.52 0.93 11.81
N TYR A 329 19.42 0.59 12.50
CA TYR A 329 19.12 1.18 13.82
C TYR A 329 20.08 0.64 14.89
N GLN A 330 20.39 -0.65 14.85
CA GLN A 330 21.33 -1.30 15.78
C GLN A 330 22.74 -0.71 15.65
N GLU A 331 23.23 -0.54 14.42
CA GLU A 331 24.54 0.05 14.13
C GLU A 331 24.66 1.49 14.63
N GLN A 332 23.57 2.26 14.62
CA GLN A 332 23.51 3.62 15.16
C GLN A 332 23.18 3.69 16.66
N GLN A 333 23.03 2.55 17.33
CA GLN A 333 22.60 2.46 18.74
C GLN A 333 21.28 3.21 18.99
N LEU A 334 20.35 3.09 18.05
CA LEU A 334 19.01 3.65 18.12
C LEU A 334 18.00 2.55 18.41
N ARG A 335 17.21 2.75 19.47
CA ARG A 335 16.06 1.91 19.75
C ARG A 335 14.80 2.59 19.24
N ILE A 336 14.02 1.86 18.46
CA ILE A 336 12.74 2.33 17.94
C ILE A 336 11.68 2.01 18.98
N LEU A 337 10.86 3.01 19.34
CA LEU A 337 9.83 2.88 20.35
C LEU A 337 8.45 2.89 19.71
N ASP A 338 7.66 1.88 20.08
CA ASP A 338 6.26 1.76 19.73
C ASP A 338 5.44 2.88 20.36
N ASN A 339 4.38 3.28 19.68
CA ASN A 339 3.36 4.13 20.26
C ASN A 339 2.62 3.35 21.36
N THR A 340 2.25 4.04 22.43
CA THR A 340 1.52 3.43 23.56
C THR A 340 0.09 3.10 23.15
N ALA A 341 -0.58 2.20 23.88
CA ALA A 341 -1.97 1.86 23.57
C ALA A 341 -2.90 3.08 23.63
N GLU A 342 -2.62 4.02 24.54
CA GLU A 342 -3.31 5.30 24.66
C GLU A 342 -3.14 6.16 23.41
N ASP A 343 -1.94 6.18 22.82
CA ASP A 343 -1.68 6.91 21.57
C ASP A 343 -2.51 6.33 20.42
N ILE A 344 -2.60 5.00 20.33
CA ILE A 344 -3.37 4.32 19.28
C ILE A 344 -4.87 4.58 19.46
N VAL A 345 -5.36 4.62 20.71
CA VAL A 345 -6.74 5.03 21.01
C VAL A 345 -6.99 6.48 20.57
N GLY A 346 -6.05 7.39 20.81
CA GLY A 346 -6.11 8.78 20.34
C GLY A 346 -6.21 8.87 18.81
N LEU A 347 -5.37 8.13 18.10
CA LEU A 347 -5.41 8.01 16.63
C LEU A 347 -6.76 7.48 16.12
N VAL A 348 -7.31 6.44 16.76
CA VAL A 348 -8.61 5.88 16.39
C VAL A 348 -9.74 6.89 16.59
N ARG A 349 -9.75 7.60 17.73
CA ARG A 349 -10.76 8.61 18.01
C ARG A 349 -10.71 9.74 16.98
N GLU A 350 -9.52 10.23 16.67
CA GLU A 350 -9.34 11.24 15.62
C GLU A 350 -9.83 10.73 14.26
N MET A 351 -9.50 9.50 13.87
CA MET A 351 -9.99 8.95 12.60
C MET A 351 -11.51 8.79 12.59
N LEU A 352 -12.11 8.32 13.70
CA LEU A 352 -13.56 8.23 13.86
C LEU A 352 -14.23 9.60 13.71
N ASP A 353 -13.72 10.63 14.38
CA ASP A 353 -14.22 12.00 14.24
C ASP A 353 -14.17 12.45 12.78
N ARG A 354 -13.09 12.14 12.04
CA ARG A 354 -12.95 12.50 10.62
C ARG A 354 -13.97 11.79 9.73
N VAL A 355 -14.17 10.49 9.90
CA VAL A 355 -15.04 9.69 9.03
C VAL A 355 -16.52 9.72 9.43
N LEU A 356 -16.84 10.21 10.64
CA LEU A 356 -18.20 10.39 11.15
C LEU A 356 -18.65 11.87 11.16
N GLY A 357 -17.78 12.82 10.79
CA GLY A 357 -18.14 14.21 10.54
C GLY A 357 -18.06 15.15 11.74
N GLY A 358 -17.16 14.89 12.70
CA GLY A 358 -16.96 15.70 13.91
C GLY A 358 -15.54 16.21 14.15
N CYS A 359 -14.65 16.16 13.15
CA CYS A 359 -13.25 16.55 13.34
C CYS A 359 -13.01 18.02 13.01
N ASP A 360 -12.87 18.85 14.04
CA ASP A 360 -12.32 20.20 13.95
C ASP A 360 -10.88 20.23 14.51
N TYR A 361 -9.99 20.89 13.77
CA TYR A 361 -8.62 21.13 14.21
C TYR A 361 -8.48 22.58 14.70
N SER A 362 -7.84 22.77 15.85
CA SER A 362 -7.58 24.11 16.37
C SER A 362 -6.44 24.79 15.59
N ALA A 363 -6.28 26.11 15.77
CA ALA A 363 -5.14 26.83 15.19
C ALA A 363 -3.79 26.29 15.71
N GLU A 364 -3.74 25.81 16.95
CA GLU A 364 -2.55 25.18 17.54
C GLU A 364 -2.27 23.82 16.87
N ASP A 365 -3.30 23.03 16.59
CA ASP A 365 -3.15 21.75 15.89
C ASP A 365 -2.59 21.95 14.48
N GLU A 366 -3.08 22.95 13.75
CA GLU A 366 -2.56 23.28 12.41
C GLU A 366 -1.12 23.81 12.46
N ALA A 367 -0.76 24.55 13.52
CA ALA A 367 0.62 25.01 13.72
C ALA A 367 1.57 23.83 13.96
N LEU A 368 1.19 22.87 14.82
CA LEU A 368 1.99 21.67 15.07
C LEU A 368 2.11 20.78 13.83
N GLN A 369 1.01 20.61 13.09
CA GLN A 369 1.00 19.86 11.85
C GLN A 369 1.92 20.49 10.80
N SER A 370 1.92 21.82 10.70
CA SER A 370 2.79 22.59 9.80
C SER A 370 4.26 22.49 10.22
N ALA A 371 4.54 22.63 11.52
CA ALA A 371 5.89 22.48 12.07
C ALA A 371 6.46 21.08 11.81
N PHE A 372 5.65 20.03 11.99
CA PHE A 372 6.10 18.66 11.74
C PHE A 372 6.36 18.41 10.25
N ARG A 373 5.47 18.91 9.37
CA ARG A 373 5.65 18.83 7.91
C ARG A 373 6.90 19.56 7.43
N ALA A 374 7.27 20.68 8.07
CA ALA A 374 8.47 21.44 7.72
C ALA A 374 9.79 20.67 7.95
N LEU A 375 9.76 19.59 8.74
CA LEU A 375 10.93 18.72 8.96
C LEU A 375 11.22 17.82 7.74
N PHE A 376 10.24 17.60 6.87
CA PHE A 376 10.45 16.80 5.66
C PHE A 376 11.23 17.62 4.62
N GLN A 377 12.25 17.01 4.04
CA GLN A 377 13.10 17.60 3.00
C GLN A 377 13.14 16.69 1.76
N PRO A 378 13.47 17.20 0.57
CA PRO A 378 13.76 16.34 -0.58
C PRO A 378 14.77 15.26 -0.20
N GLY A 379 14.47 14.00 -0.54
CA GLY A 379 15.23 12.83 -0.09
C GLY A 379 14.56 12.06 1.06
N HIS A 380 13.70 12.70 1.85
CA HIS A 380 12.82 11.99 2.78
C HIS A 380 11.71 11.27 2.03
N TYR A 381 11.42 10.04 2.45
CA TYR A 381 10.55 9.14 1.69
C TYR A 381 9.16 9.75 1.42
N ALA A 382 8.52 10.29 2.46
CA ALA A 382 7.19 10.91 2.38
C ALA A 382 7.18 12.43 2.18
N TYR A 383 8.28 13.00 1.68
CA TYR A 383 8.28 14.42 1.32
C TYR A 383 7.18 14.70 0.27
N GLY A 384 6.33 15.68 0.56
CA GLY A 384 5.16 16.00 -0.27
C GLY A 384 3.90 15.16 0.03
N SER A 385 3.88 14.34 1.09
CA SER A 385 2.67 13.61 1.49
C SER A 385 1.52 14.55 1.83
N ALA A 386 0.32 14.17 1.39
CA ALA A 386 -0.92 14.84 1.77
C ALA A 386 -1.48 14.38 3.13
N ALA A 387 -1.00 13.25 3.65
CA ALA A 387 -1.47 12.72 4.93
C ALA A 387 -1.14 13.64 6.11
N ARG A 388 -1.89 13.48 7.20
CA ARG A 388 -1.64 14.20 8.45
C ARG A 388 -0.95 13.28 9.45
N THR A 389 -0.23 13.88 10.38
CA THR A 389 0.27 13.18 11.56
C THR A 389 -0.79 13.30 12.65
N SER A 390 -1.01 12.26 13.47
CA SER A 390 -2.07 12.30 14.48
C SER A 390 -1.94 13.51 15.40
N ARG A 391 -3.07 14.20 15.63
CA ARG A 391 -3.17 15.39 16.49
C ARG A 391 -2.68 15.11 17.91
N GLU A 392 -3.21 14.06 18.54
CA GLU A 392 -2.87 13.74 19.94
C GLU A 392 -1.40 13.35 20.08
N PHE A 393 -0.82 12.68 19.07
CA PHE A 393 0.61 12.40 19.03
C PHE A 393 1.44 13.68 19.01
N LEU A 394 1.12 14.65 18.14
CA LEU A 394 1.85 15.90 18.07
C LEU A 394 1.74 16.72 19.36
N ARG A 395 0.55 16.78 19.96
CA ARG A 395 0.31 17.44 21.26
C ARG A 395 1.13 16.81 22.38
N LYS A 396 1.07 15.48 22.51
CA LYS A 396 1.80 14.72 23.53
C LYS A 396 3.31 14.92 23.44
N HIS A 397 3.84 15.08 22.23
CA HIS A 397 5.27 15.16 21.96
C HIS A 397 5.76 16.57 21.64
N LEU A 398 5.10 17.61 22.16
CA LEU A 398 5.50 19.02 21.96
C LEU A 398 6.98 19.28 22.27
N ALA A 399 7.51 18.66 23.33
CA ALA A 399 8.90 18.81 23.75
C ALA A 399 9.92 18.29 22.72
N LEU A 400 9.50 17.45 21.75
CA LEU A 400 10.40 16.92 20.71
C LEU A 400 10.54 17.87 19.51
N PHE A 401 9.84 19.00 19.45
CA PHE A 401 9.97 19.97 18.35
C PHE A 401 11.21 20.87 18.47
N THR A 402 11.80 20.97 19.65
CA THR A 402 12.96 21.81 19.93
C THR A 402 14.08 20.96 20.51
N ALA A 403 15.31 21.16 20.04
CA ALA A 403 16.48 20.56 20.67
C ALA A 403 16.55 20.96 22.15
N PRO A 404 16.94 20.04 23.06
CA PRO A 404 17.11 20.34 24.48
C PRO A 404 18.22 21.37 24.75
#